data_AF-A0A6N6N716-F1
#
_entry.id   AF-A0A6N6N716-F1
#
_cell.length_a   1.000
_cell.length_b   1.000
_cell.length_c   1.000
_cell.angle_alpha   90.00
_cell.angle_beta   90.00
_cell.angle_gamma   90.00
#
_symmetry.space_group_name_H-M   'P 1'
#
loop_
_entity.id
_entity.type
_entity.pdbx_description
1 polymer ?
#
loop_
_entity_poly.entity_id
_entity_poly.type
_entity_poly.pdbx_seq_one_letter_code
_entity_poly.pdbx_strand_id
1 'polypeptide(L)'
;MNHDQIQVIFEQFFEKYKKTEGDRTAWSAFWAETTPHGVIELNMTKCPRGTVFKVFVDKRKIAEKVGWEEFLAYLPELEDAHPDLFNKQKIFSDMQSML
;
A
#
# COMPACT_ATOMS: atom_id res chain seq x y z
N MET A 1 -3.82 9.85 11.19
CA MET A 1 -3.34 10.36 9.87
C MET A 1 -4.53 10.57 8.96
N ASN A 2 -4.56 11.66 8.18
CA ASN A 2 -5.64 11.93 7.23
C ASN A 2 -5.32 11.37 5.83
N HIS A 3 -6.29 11.43 4.92
CA HIS A 3 -6.17 10.89 3.56
C HIS A 3 -5.07 11.57 2.74
N ASP A 4 -4.99 12.89 2.78
CA ASP A 4 -4.00 13.65 2.01
C ASP A 4 -2.57 13.30 2.46
N GLN A 5 -2.34 13.15 3.77
CA GLN A 5 -1.05 12.73 4.32
C GLN A 5 -0.66 11.34 3.84
N ILE A 6 -1.58 10.38 3.88
CA ILE A 6 -1.34 9.00 3.42
C ILE A 6 -0.96 9.00 1.94
N GLN A 7 -1.73 9.72 1.13
CA GLN A 7 -1.48 9.84 -0.30
C GLN A 7 -0.08 10.42 -0.56
N VAL A 8 0.27 11.55 0.07
CA VAL A 8 1.59 12.17 -0.09
C VAL A 8 2.73 11.22 0.30
N ILE A 9 2.61 10.53 1.45
CA ILE A 9 3.65 9.63 1.94
C ILE A 9 3.86 8.47 0.98
N PHE A 10 2.78 7.80 0.56
CA PHE A 10 2.91 6.63 -0.28
C PHE A 10 3.34 7.01 -1.71
N GLU A 11 2.94 8.17 -2.23
CA GLU A 11 3.44 8.71 -3.50
C GLU A 11 4.96 8.97 -3.42
N GLN A 12 5.45 9.57 -2.33
CA GLN A 12 6.89 9.78 -2.13
C GLN A 12 7.65 8.44 -2.00
N PHE A 13 7.09 7.50 -1.24
CA PHE A 13 7.64 6.14 -1.12
C PHE A 13 7.69 5.47 -2.49
N PHE A 14 6.62 5.56 -3.27
CA PHE A 14 6.55 5.03 -4.61
C PHE A 14 7.65 5.62 -5.49
N GLU A 15 7.81 6.94 -5.52
CA GLU A 15 8.85 7.56 -6.35
C GLU A 15 10.27 7.13 -5.94
N LYS A 16 10.53 6.92 -4.65
CA LYS A 16 11.83 6.46 -4.12
C LYS A 16 12.12 4.99 -4.43
N TYR A 17 11.11 4.12 -4.32
CA TYR A 17 11.29 2.65 -4.32
C TYR A 17 10.72 1.94 -5.54
N LYS A 18 10.08 2.66 -6.48
CA LYS A 18 9.45 2.05 -7.65
C LYS A 18 10.45 1.25 -8.48
N LYS A 19 9.98 0.11 -8.99
CA LYS A 19 10.68 -0.74 -9.95
C LYS A 19 9.80 -0.94 -11.17
N THR A 20 10.41 -1.06 -12.35
CA THR A 20 9.69 -1.40 -13.58
C THR A 20 9.23 -2.85 -13.54
N GLU A 21 7.95 -3.08 -13.84
CA GLU A 21 7.42 -4.39 -14.17
C GLU A 21 7.82 -4.79 -15.59
N GLY A 22 7.86 -6.08 -15.91
CA GLY A 22 8.58 -6.66 -17.06
C GLY A 22 8.59 -5.86 -18.37
N ASP A 23 7.43 -5.40 -18.86
CA ASP A 23 7.29 -4.68 -20.14
C ASP A 23 7.67 -3.18 -20.08
N ARG A 24 8.12 -2.69 -18.92
CA ARG A 24 8.47 -1.29 -18.62
C ARG A 24 7.33 -0.30 -18.83
N THR A 25 6.09 -0.76 -18.91
CA THR A 25 4.90 0.11 -19.00
C THR A 25 4.26 0.36 -17.64
N ALA A 26 4.60 -0.45 -16.64
CA ALA A 26 4.12 -0.31 -15.27
C ALA A 26 5.30 -0.19 -14.29
N TRP A 27 5.06 0.57 -13.23
CA TRP A 27 5.97 0.72 -12.11
C TRP A 27 5.25 0.36 -10.83
N SER A 28 5.91 -0.41 -9.97
CA SER A 28 5.36 -0.82 -8.68
C SER A 28 6.32 -0.50 -7.54
N ALA A 29 5.75 -0.15 -6.40
CA ALA A 29 6.47 -0.06 -5.13
C ALA A 29 5.71 -0.87 -4.08
N PHE A 30 6.47 -1.53 -3.22
CA PHE A 30 5.96 -2.53 -2.31
C PHE A 30 6.45 -2.26 -0.90
N TRP A 31 5.51 -2.26 0.05
CA TRP A 31 5.76 -2.25 1.47
C TRP A 31 5.31 -3.58 2.08
N ALA A 32 6.10 -4.14 2.99
CA ALA A 32 5.70 -5.29 3.80
C ALA A 32 6.02 -5.04 5.26
N GLU A 33 5.09 -5.44 6.11
CA GLU A 33 5.25 -5.45 7.55
C GLU A 33 5.15 -6.90 8.04
N THR A 34 6.12 -7.35 8.83
CA THR A 34 6.08 -8.65 9.50
C THR A 34 5.72 -8.47 10.96
N THR A 35 4.66 -9.12 11.40
CA THR A 35 4.20 -9.13 12.79
C THR A 35 4.25 -10.54 13.35
N PRO A 36 4.10 -10.74 14.68
CA PRO A 36 3.90 -12.07 15.25
C PRO A 36 2.66 -12.80 14.71
N HIS A 37 1.69 -12.08 14.13
CA HIS A 37 0.41 -12.62 13.65
C HIS A 37 0.41 -12.93 12.15
N GLY A 38 1.44 -12.53 11.41
CA GLY A 38 1.54 -12.73 9.96
C GLY A 38 2.20 -11.57 9.24
N VAL A 39 2.18 -11.62 7.91
CA VAL A 39 2.75 -10.59 7.05
C VAL A 39 1.64 -9.87 6.30
N ILE A 40 1.64 -8.54 6.34
CA ILE A 40 0.80 -7.70 5.49
C ILE A 40 1.64 -6.96 4.47
N GLU A 41 1.11 -6.84 3.26
CA GLU A 41 1.82 -6.25 2.15
C GLU A 41 0.93 -5.27 1.39
N LEU A 42 1.46 -4.07 1.12
CA LEU A 42 0.82 -3.04 0.31
C LEU A 42 1.64 -2.81 -0.95
N ASN A 43 1.02 -3.02 -2.11
CA ASN A 43 1.63 -2.75 -3.40
C ASN A 43 0.88 -1.61 -4.09
N MET A 44 1.59 -0.54 -4.44
CA MET A 44 1.11 0.50 -5.33
C MET A 44 1.74 0.31 -6.70
N THR A 45 0.89 0.18 -7.73
CA THR A 45 1.30 0.06 -9.13
C THR A 45 0.74 1.24 -9.93
N LYS A 46 1.59 1.98 -10.64
CA LYS A 46 1.15 2.96 -11.65
C LYS A 46 1.36 2.37 -13.05
N CYS A 47 0.31 2.34 -13.84
CA CYS A 47 0.34 1.92 -15.25
C CYS A 47 -0.53 2.86 -16.09
N PRO A 48 -0.56 2.72 -17.43
CA PRO A 48 -1.36 3.59 -18.30
C PRO A 48 -2.86 3.55 -18.02
N ARG A 49 -3.34 2.50 -17.32
CA ARG A 49 -4.74 2.34 -16.89
C ARG A 49 -5.05 3.05 -15.57
N GLY A 50 -4.06 3.61 -14.90
CA GLY A 50 -4.19 4.32 -13.62
C GLY A 50 -3.33 3.74 -12.50
N THR A 51 -3.60 4.21 -11.28
CA THR A 51 -2.97 3.72 -10.04
C THR A 51 -3.80 2.58 -9.47
N VAL A 52 -3.16 1.44 -9.18
CA VAL A 52 -3.78 0.26 -8.59
C VAL A 52 -3.07 -0.07 -7.28
N PHE A 53 -3.85 -0.30 -6.23
CA PHE A 53 -3.37 -0.75 -4.93
C PHE A 53 -3.78 -2.21 -4.73
N LYS A 54 -2.83 -3.05 -4.34
CA LYS A 54 -3.09 -4.45 -3.98
C LYS A 54 -2.68 -4.67 -2.54
N VAL A 55 -3.52 -5.37 -1.79
CA VAL A 55 -3.25 -5.74 -0.41
C VAL A 55 -3.14 -7.25 -0.32
N PHE A 56 -2.08 -7.72 0.34
CA PHE A 56 -1.86 -9.13 0.57
C PHE A 56 -1.71 -9.41 2.06
N VAL A 57 -2.22 -10.57 2.48
CA VAL A 57 -2.00 -11.15 3.80
C VAL A 57 -1.43 -12.54 3.59
N ASP A 58 -0.26 -12.80 4.18
CA ASP A 58 0.46 -14.06 4.04
C ASP A 58 0.59 -14.51 2.57
N LYS A 59 1.00 -13.58 1.71
CA LYS A 59 1.19 -13.73 0.25
C LYS A 59 -0.09 -13.99 -0.54
N ARG A 60 -1.28 -13.93 0.08
CA ARG A 60 -2.57 -14.06 -0.60
C ARG A 60 -3.18 -12.68 -0.83
N LYS A 61 -3.54 -12.38 -2.08
CA LYS A 61 -4.22 -11.11 -2.42
C LYS A 61 -5.62 -11.11 -1.80
N ILE A 62 -5.88 -10.18 -0.91
CA ILE A 62 -7.20 -10.01 -0.26
C ILE A 62 -8.00 -8.85 -0.87
N ALA A 63 -7.33 -7.86 -1.45
CA ALA A 63 -7.99 -6.72 -2.07
C ALA A 63 -7.18 -6.15 -3.24
N GLU A 64 -7.91 -5.55 -4.18
CA GLU A 64 -7.39 -4.73 -5.27
C GLU A 64 -8.30 -3.52 -5.43
N LYS A 65 -7.72 -2.32 -5.35
CA LYS A 65 -8.44 -1.04 -5.42
C LYS A 65 -7.83 -0.18 -6.51
N VAL A 66 -8.68 0.42 -7.35
CA VAL A 66 -8.25 1.26 -8.46
C VAL A 66 -8.49 2.71 -8.08
N GLY A 67 -7.41 3.50 -8.07
CA GLY A 67 -7.45 4.90 -7.65
C GLY A 67 -7.35 5.11 -6.14
N TRP A 68 -7.02 6.34 -5.78
CA TRP A 68 -6.81 6.77 -4.40
C TRP A 68 -8.09 6.72 -3.56
N GLU A 69 -9.23 7.13 -4.14
CA GLU A 69 -10.52 7.16 -3.45
C GLU A 69 -10.93 5.77 -2.92
N GLU A 70 -10.94 4.76 -3.80
CA GLU A 70 -11.25 3.37 -3.46
C GLU A 70 -10.27 2.77 -2.45
N PHE A 71 -8.98 3.12 -2.55
CA PHE A 71 -7.97 2.63 -1.61
C PHE A 71 -8.13 3.25 -0.22
N LEU A 72 -8.32 4.57 -0.14
CA LEU A 72 -8.46 5.29 1.13
C LEU A 72 -9.76 4.90 1.85
N ALA A 73 -10.86 4.73 1.11
CA ALA A 73 -12.13 4.24 1.66
C ALA A 73 -12.03 2.81 2.20
N TYR A 74 -11.12 1.99 1.67
CA TYR A 74 -10.90 0.62 2.12
C TYR A 74 -10.02 0.50 3.37
N LEU A 75 -9.21 1.51 3.71
CA LEU A 75 -8.29 1.42 4.85
C LEU A 75 -8.96 1.14 6.21
N PRO A 76 -10.12 1.74 6.55
CA PRO A 76 -10.84 1.39 7.78
C PRO A 76 -11.30 -0.07 7.78
N GLU A 77 -11.84 -0.56 6.66
CA GLU A 77 -12.27 -1.96 6.54
C GLU A 77 -11.10 -2.94 6.70
N LEU A 78 -9.93 -2.59 6.16
CA LEU A 78 -8.70 -3.37 6.32
C LEU A 78 -8.21 -3.39 7.78
N GLU A 79 -8.27 -2.25 8.47
CA GLU A 79 -7.92 -2.09 9.87
C GLU A 79 -8.86 -2.90 10.77
N ASP A 80 -10.16 -2.91 10.48
CA ASP A 80 -11.16 -3.69 11.22
C ASP A 80 -11.06 -5.21 10.95
N ALA A 81 -10.76 -5.62 9.71
CA ALA A 81 -10.64 -7.02 9.33
C ALA A 81 -9.34 -7.67 9.81
N HIS A 82 -8.26 -6.88 9.96
CA HIS A 82 -6.94 -7.36 10.31
C HIS A 82 -6.24 -6.47 11.36
N PRO A 83 -6.83 -6.27 12.55
CA PRO A 83 -6.33 -5.32 13.55
C PRO A 83 -4.93 -5.65 14.09
N ASP A 84 -4.56 -6.93 14.07
CA ASP A 84 -3.24 -7.41 14.52
C ASP A 84 -2.15 -7.33 13.43
N LEU A 85 -2.55 -7.06 12.17
CA LEU A 85 -1.63 -6.97 11.02
C LEU A 85 -1.55 -5.55 10.47
N PHE A 86 -2.66 -4.83 10.46
CA PHE A 86 -2.78 -3.52 9.85
C PHE A 86 -3.09 -2.45 10.90
N ASN A 87 -2.15 -1.53 11.08
CA ASN A 87 -2.40 -0.27 11.76
C ASN A 87 -2.03 0.87 10.82
N LYS A 88 -3.04 1.61 10.36
CA LYS A 88 -2.88 2.68 9.37
C LYS A 88 -1.85 3.70 9.83
N GLN A 89 -1.95 4.14 11.08
CA GLN A 89 -1.04 5.16 11.62
C GLN A 89 0.40 4.66 11.63
N LYS A 90 0.65 3.45 12.12
CA LYS A 90 1.98 2.85 12.20
C LYS A 90 2.59 2.69 10.81
N ILE A 91 1.90 1.99 9.91
CA ILE A 91 2.43 1.63 8.58
C ILE A 91 2.85 2.88 7.80
N PHE A 92 1.98 3.89 7.71
CA PHE A 92 2.32 5.09 6.95
C PHE A 92 3.36 5.98 7.67
N SER A 93 3.45 5.93 9.01
CA SER A 93 4.55 6.60 9.73
C SER A 93 5.89 5.91 9.47
N ASP A 94 5.90 4.57 9.42
CA ASP A 94 7.10 3.79 9.13
C ASP A 94 7.55 4.01 7.68
N MET A 95 6.61 4.01 6.73
CA MET A 95 6.89 4.43 5.34
C MET A 95 7.51 5.82 5.28
N GLN A 96 6.95 6.78 6.02
CA GLN A 96 7.45 8.16 6.04
C GLN A 96 8.86 8.25 6.62
N SER A 97 9.19 7.45 7.65
CA SER A 97 10.53 7.41 8.24
C SER A 97 11.61 6.91 7.27
N MET A 98 11.19 6.22 6.21
CA MET A 98 12.05 5.67 5.17
C MET A 98 12.23 6.61 3.98
N LEU A 99 11.62 7.81 3.96
CA LEU A 99 11.74 8.80 2.87
C LEU A 99 13.00 9.66 3.02
#